data_AF-A0A520BU35-F1
#
_entry.id   AF-A0A520BU35-F1
#
_cell.length_a   1.000
_cell.length_b   1.000
_cell.length_c   1.000
_cell.angle_alpha   90.00
_cell.angle_beta   90.00
_cell.angle_gamma   90.00
#
_symmetry.space_group_name_H-M   'P 1'
#
loop_
_entity.id
_entity.type
_entity.pdbx_description
1 polymer ?
#
loop_
_entity_poly.entity_id
_entity_poly.type
_entity_poly.pdbx_seq_one_letter_code
_entity_poly.pdbx_strand_id
1 'polypeptide(L)'
;IGIFLNRKNLIVLLMAIELMLLAVNLNFVAFSHYLGDMGGQVFVFFILTVAAAESAIGLAILVVLFRNRASINVEELDALKG
;
A
#
# COMPACT_ATOMS: atom_id res chain seq x y z
N ILE A 1 11.77 2.45 -7.08
CA ILE A 1 12.40 3.77 -6.78
C ILE A 1 11.44 4.74 -6.07
N GLY A 2 10.13 4.73 -6.39
CA GLY A 2 9.13 5.63 -5.79
C GLY A 2 9.13 5.70 -4.25
N ILE A 3 9.10 4.56 -3.56
CA ILE A 3 9.11 4.50 -2.07
C ILE A 3 10.38 5.12 -1.47
N PHE A 4 11.53 4.91 -2.10
CA PHE A 4 12.82 5.33 -1.55
C PHE A 4 13.13 6.82 -1.81
N LEU A 5 12.60 7.39 -2.90
CA LEU A 5 12.80 8.81 -3.22
C LEU A 5 11.70 9.72 -2.66
N ASN A 6 10.44 9.27 -2.64
CA ASN A 6 9.28 10.07 -2.20
C ASN A 6 8.83 9.72 -0.78
N ARG A 7 9.80 9.55 0.13
CA ARG A 7 9.54 9.37 1.57
C ARG A 7 8.94 10.61 2.26
N LYS A 8 8.80 11.74 1.55
CA LYS A 8 8.21 12.98 2.08
C LYS A 8 6.70 13.09 1.95
N ASN A 9 6.02 12.19 1.24
CA ASN A 9 4.57 12.28 1.10
C ASN A 9 3.95 10.90 1.36
N LEU A 10 3.22 10.81 2.48
CA LEU A 10 2.60 9.56 2.91
C LEU A 10 1.60 9.01 1.87
N ILE A 11 0.93 9.87 1.09
CA ILE A 11 -0.01 9.45 0.03
C ILE A 11 0.75 8.74 -1.09
N VAL A 12 1.92 9.27 -1.48
CA VAL A 12 2.74 8.67 -2.54
C VAL A 12 3.29 7.31 -2.09
N LEU A 13 3.58 7.17 -0.80
CA LEU A 13 3.97 5.88 -0.22
C LEU A 13 2.84 4.85 -0.32
N LEU A 14 1.62 5.21 0.11
CA LEU A 14 0.44 4.33 0.02
C LEU A 14 0.17 3.92 -1.44
N MET A 15 0.18 4.87 -2.38
CA MET A 15 -0.01 4.55 -3.80
C MET A 15 1.08 3.60 -4.34
N ALA A 16 2.32 3.73 -3.88
CA ALA A 16 3.38 2.82 -4.31
C ALA A 16 3.16 1.40 -3.78
N ILE A 17 2.60 1.23 -2.59
CA ILE A 17 2.25 -0.09 -2.04
C ILE A 17 1.11 -0.72 -2.83
N GLU A 18 0.04 0.04 -3.12
CA GLU A 18 -1.08 -0.42 -3.95
C GLU A 18 -0.60 -0.90 -5.34
N LEU A 19 0.31 -0.15 -5.97
CA LEU A 19 0.90 -0.54 -7.24
C LEU A 19 1.72 -1.84 -7.16
N MET A 20 2.42 -2.09 -6.05
CA MET A 20 3.13 -3.36 -5.83
C MET A 20 2.14 -4.52 -5.64
N LEU A 21 1.07 -4.33 -4.86
CA LEU A 21 0.03 -5.35 -4.66
C LEU A 21 -0.70 -5.67 -5.96
N LEU A 22 -0.95 -4.66 -6.81
CA LEU A 22 -1.52 -4.86 -8.14
C LEU A 22 -0.60 -5.71 -9.02
N ALA A 23 0.71 -5.43 -9.03
CA ALA A 23 1.67 -6.21 -9.79
C ALA A 23 1.73 -7.67 -9.33
N VAL A 24 1.67 -7.89 -8.01
CA VAL A 24 1.60 -9.24 -7.43
C VAL A 24 0.32 -9.96 -7.85
N ASN A 25 -0.85 -9.29 -7.78
CA ASN A 25 -2.12 -9.86 -8.24
C ASN A 25 -2.09 -10.24 -9.73
N LEU A 26 -1.55 -9.37 -10.58
CA LEU A 26 -1.41 -9.66 -12.00
C LEU A 26 -0.53 -10.88 -12.25
N ASN A 27 0.53 -11.04 -11.46
CA ASN A 27 1.40 -12.21 -11.52
C ASN A 27 0.66 -13.50 -11.12
N PHE A 28 -0.14 -13.47 -10.04
CA PHE A 28 -0.96 -14.61 -9.64
C PHE A 28 -1.99 -15.01 -10.70
N VAL A 29 -2.66 -14.05 -11.33
CA VAL A 29 -3.59 -14.33 -12.44
C VAL A 29 -2.86 -14.93 -13.64
N ALA A 30 -1.71 -14.37 -14.01
CA ALA A 30 -0.91 -14.86 -15.13
C ALA A 30 -0.43 -16.30 -14.92
N PHE A 31 0.10 -16.62 -13.73
CA PHE A 31 0.52 -17.98 -13.38
C PHE A 31 -0.67 -18.93 -13.24
N SER A 32 -1.78 -18.49 -12.64
CA SER A 32 -3.02 -19.27 -12.58
C SER A 32 -3.47 -19.70 -13.98
N HIS A 33 -3.45 -18.78 -14.94
CA HIS A 33 -3.79 -19.07 -16.33
C HIS A 33 -2.77 -19.99 -17.01
N TYR A 34 -1.48 -19.74 -16.82
CA TYR A 34 -0.40 -20.51 -17.46
C TYR A 34 -0.32 -21.96 -16.97
N LEU A 35 -0.49 -22.19 -15.66
CA LEU A 35 -0.46 -23.52 -15.06
C LEU A 35 -1.82 -24.23 -15.08
N GLY A 36 -2.90 -23.52 -15.44
CA GLY A 36 -4.28 -24.04 -15.38
C GLY A 36 -4.78 -24.28 -13.95
N ASP A 37 -4.16 -23.63 -12.96
CA ASP A 37 -4.52 -23.77 -11.54
C ASP A 37 -5.37 -22.59 -11.06
N MET A 38 -6.58 -22.87 -10.57
CA MET A 38 -7.50 -21.86 -10.04
C MET A 38 -7.05 -21.31 -8.67
N GLY A 39 -6.08 -21.93 -8.00
CA GLY A 39 -5.55 -21.47 -6.71
C GLY A 39 -5.02 -20.03 -6.74
N GLY A 40 -4.37 -19.63 -7.84
CA GLY A 40 -3.88 -18.25 -8.00
C GLY A 40 -5.01 -17.22 -8.07
N GLN A 41 -6.14 -17.55 -8.71
CA GLN A 41 -7.32 -16.66 -8.72
C GLN A 41 -7.96 -16.51 -7.34
N VAL A 42 -8.01 -17.58 -6.54
CA VAL A 42 -8.52 -17.52 -5.17
C VAL A 42 -7.64 -16.62 -4.29
N PHE A 43 -6.32 -16.72 -4.42
CA PHE A 43 -5.37 -15.86 -3.69
C PHE A 43 -5.53 -14.37 -4.02
N VAL A 44 -5.85 -14.03 -5.27
CA VAL A 44 -6.08 -12.63 -5.68
C VAL A 44 -7.22 -11.98 -4.88
N PHE A 45 -8.31 -12.72 -4.62
CA PHE A 45 -9.42 -12.19 -3.79
C PHE A 45 -9.00 -11.86 -2.36
N PHE A 46 -8.15 -12.71 -1.75
CA PHE A 46 -7.60 -12.43 -0.43
C PHE A 46 -6.71 -11.19 -0.44
N ILE A 47 -5.81 -11.07 -1.43
CA ILE A 47 -4.91 -9.92 -1.54
C ILE A 47 -5.69 -8.62 -1.75
N LEU A 48 -6.73 -8.62 -2.60
CA LEU A 48 -7.59 -7.44 -2.80
C LEU A 48 -8.29 -7.01 -1.50
N THR A 49 -8.72 -7.97 -0.68
CA THR A 49 -9.34 -7.68 0.62
C THR A 49 -8.34 -7.07 1.60
N VAL A 50 -7.12 -7.62 1.64
CA VAL A 50 -6.02 -7.08 2.47
C VAL A 50 -5.61 -5.69 2.02
N ALA A 51 -5.50 -5.46 0.71
CA ALA A 51 -5.18 -4.14 0.14
C ALA A 51 -6.23 -3.10 0.54
N ALA A 52 -7.51 -3.42 0.43
CA ALA A 52 -8.59 -2.53 0.86
C ALA A 52 -8.51 -2.19 2.35
N ALA A 53 -8.21 -3.19 3.20
CA ALA A 53 -8.04 -2.99 4.64
C ALA A 53 -6.81 -2.12 4.95
N GLU A 54 -5.68 -2.36 4.27
CA GLU A 54 -4.45 -1.56 4.41
C GLU A 54 -4.70 -0.10 4.04
N SER A 55 -5.32 0.16 2.89
CA SER A 55 -5.63 1.52 2.41
C SER A 55 -6.51 2.29 3.40
N ALA A 56 -7.53 1.61 3.96
CA ALA A 56 -8.42 2.21 4.96
C ALA A 56 -7.67 2.61 6.24
N ILE A 57 -6.80 1.73 6.74
CA ILE A 57 -5.98 2.00 7.93
C ILE A 57 -4.95 3.09 7.65
N GLY A 58 -4.25 3.02 6.52
CA GLY A 58 -3.24 3.99 6.11
C GLY A 58 -3.82 5.39 5.97
N LEU A 59 -5.00 5.52 5.36
CA LEU A 59 -5.69 6.80 5.23
C LEU A 59 -6.22 7.31 6.58
N ALA A 60 -6.73 6.43 7.45
CA ALA A 60 -7.19 6.81 8.79
C ALA A 60 -6.04 7.41 9.63
N ILE A 61 -4.86 6.77 9.59
CA ILE A 61 -3.65 7.28 10.25
C ILE A 61 -3.25 8.63 9.64
N LEU A 62 -3.26 8.74 8.31
CA LEU A 62 -2.94 9.98 7.60
C LEU A 62 -3.84 11.13 8.05
N VAL A 63 -5.16 10.91 8.14
CA VAL A 63 -6.13 11.93 8.57
C VAL A 63 -5.84 12.38 10.01
N VAL A 64 -5.55 11.45 10.91
CA VAL A 64 -5.21 11.79 12.30
C VAL A 64 -3.91 12.59 12.39
N LEU A 65 -2.88 12.19 11.64
CA LEU A 65 -1.61 12.92 11.57
C LEU A 65 -1.80 14.33 10.99
N PHE A 66 -2.56 14.44 9.90
CA PHE A 66 -2.86 15.73 9.28
C PHE A 66 -3.65 16.64 10.21
N ARG A 67 -4.60 16.10 11.00
CA ARG A 67 -5.33 16.87 12.01
C ARG A 67 -4.42 17.41 13.12
N ASN A 68 -3.40 16.66 13.52
CA ASN A 68 -2.52 17.03 14.62
C ASN A 68 -1.34 17.92 14.20
N ARG A 69 -0.87 17.83 12.95
CA ARG A 69 0.34 18.52 12.49
C ARG A 69 0.15 19.39 11.24
N ALA A 70 -1.02 19.37 10.60
CA ALA A 70 -1.34 20.07 9.35
C ALA A 70 -0.38 19.80 8.18
N SER A 71 0.46 18.76 8.28
CA SER A 71 1.46 18.38 7.29
C SER A 71 1.33 16.89 6.95
N ILE A 72 1.61 16.56 5.68
CA ILE A 72 1.60 15.20 5.13
C ILE A 72 3.05 14.65 5.04
N ASN A 73 4.03 15.45 5.50
CA ASN A 73 5.44 15.09 5.42
C ASN A 73 5.87 14.14 6.54
N VAL A 74 6.39 12.98 6.13
CA VAL A 74 6.86 11.92 7.05
C VAL A 74 8.12 12.36 7.81
N GLU A 75 8.91 13.29 7.27
CA GLU A 75 10.11 13.83 7.95
C GLU A 75 9.76 14.61 9.24
N GLU A 76 8.54 15.13 9.37
CA GLU A 76 8.09 15.83 10.59
C GLU A 76 7.68 14.86 11.73
N LEU A 77 7.66 13.55 11.44
CA LEU A 77 7.45 12.51 12.45
C LEU A 77 8.72 12.23 13.29
N ASP A 78 9.86 12.82 12.94
CA ASP A 78 11.13 12.66 13.68
C ASP A 78 11.08 13.21 15.12
N ALA A 79 10.05 13.98 15.48
CA ALA A 79 9.81 14.44 16.86
C ALA A 79 9.54 13.31 17.87
N LEU A 80 9.37 12.06 17.42
CA LEU A 80 9.27 10.87 18.28
C LEU A 80 10.62 10.17 18.51
N LYS A 81 11.69 10.61 17.83
CA LYS A 81 13.06 10.25 18.19
C LYS A 81 13.51 11.25 19.25
N GLY A 82 13.38 10.85 20.52
CA GLY A 82 14.00 11.57 21.64
C GLY A 82 15.51 11.64 21.49
#